data_AF-A0A4R4X4Z1-F1
#
_entry.id   AF-A0A4R4X4Z1-F1
#
_cell.length_a   1.000
_cell.length_b   1.000
_cell.length_c   1.000
_cell.angle_alpha   90.00
_cell.angle_beta   90.00
_cell.angle_gamma   90.00
#
_symmetry.space_group_name_H-M   'P 1'
#
loop_
_entity.id
_entity.type
_entity.pdbx_description
1 polymer ?
#
loop_
_entity_poly.entity_id
_entity_poly.type
_entity_poly.pdbx_seq_one_letter_code
_entity_poly.pdbx_strand_id
1 'polypeptide(L)'
;METDPDTVVPRRLSEGLHGATLLTLHCDAGRPGKPFGANVVTRLGEAGLLGHVLWSTSCAPRDVDADVFRDLRDSGLYLVRLELDGIAGDAARLRELVVVVHSLRQLGLLVTYDLDLFDGRLRENLVVLRTIVADGTIPAVFRCGPVAGPLWLQRFRDDLVGAVAGYLELSGQLADAWADVIVGERLLRGLKGVAAHRIALQRLTLRVNLELLDLVGDSLRDHELHGRTPLLAAELIGPRVDCLTDSMLALRNRFLSVNAASLPAGRIRR
;
A
#
# COMPACT_ATOMS: atom_id res chain seq x y z
N MET A 1 -2.95 17.06 -21.65
CA MET A 1 -1.51 16.95 -21.86
C MET A 1 -1.18 15.47 -21.69
N GLU A 2 -1.29 14.71 -22.77
CA GLU A 2 -0.94 13.28 -22.80
C GLU A 2 0.56 13.17 -22.57
N THR A 3 0.95 12.67 -21.40
CA THR A 3 2.32 12.22 -21.14
C THR A 3 2.60 11.04 -22.06
N ASP A 4 3.69 11.14 -22.84
CA ASP A 4 4.18 10.08 -23.70
C ASP A 4 4.34 8.78 -22.87
N PRO A 5 3.62 7.69 -23.21
CA PRO A 5 3.56 6.45 -22.41
C PRO A 5 4.93 5.79 -22.19
N ASP A 6 5.92 6.09 -23.03
CA ASP A 6 7.29 5.57 -22.88
C ASP A 6 8.20 6.45 -21.98
N THR A 7 7.64 7.48 -21.34
CA THR A 7 8.40 8.37 -20.46
C THR A 7 8.64 7.73 -19.10
N VAL A 8 9.81 7.11 -18.96
CA VAL A 8 10.43 6.90 -17.66
C VAL A 8 10.70 8.27 -17.05
N VAL A 9 9.87 8.69 -16.08
CA VAL A 9 10.12 9.87 -15.27
C VAL A 9 10.87 9.40 -14.02
N PRO A 10 12.21 9.48 -13.96
CA PRO A 10 12.95 9.15 -12.76
C PRO A 10 12.60 10.17 -11.67
N ARG A 11 11.65 9.82 -10.81
CA ARG A 11 11.41 10.56 -9.57
C ARG A 11 12.36 10.03 -8.52
N ARG A 12 13.40 10.83 -8.22
CA ARG A 12 14.29 10.58 -7.09
C ARG A 12 13.52 10.89 -5.80
N LEU A 13 12.92 9.88 -5.19
CA LEU A 13 12.47 9.98 -3.79
C LEU A 13 13.74 10.06 -2.93
N SER A 14 14.16 11.30 -2.68
CA SER A 14 15.38 11.62 -1.92
C SER A 14 15.11 11.74 -0.41
N GLU A 15 13.88 11.45 0.02
CA GLU A 15 13.42 11.61 1.40
C GLU A 15 13.08 10.24 1.99
N GLY A 16 14.10 9.41 2.19
CA GLY A 16 14.00 8.12 2.86
C GLY A 16 15.32 7.75 3.53
N LEU A 17 15.24 6.96 4.60
CA LEU A 17 16.26 6.70 5.64
C LEU A 17 17.65 6.19 5.17
N HIS A 18 17.89 5.97 3.87
CA HIS A 18 18.95 5.06 3.43
C HIS A 18 19.82 5.53 2.27
N GLY A 19 19.65 6.76 1.75
CA GLY A 19 20.47 7.25 0.62
C GLY A 19 20.32 6.45 -0.68
N ALA A 20 19.38 5.51 -0.72
CA ALA A 20 19.03 4.70 -1.86
C ALA A 20 18.38 5.57 -2.94
N THR A 21 18.74 5.34 -4.20
CA THR A 21 18.01 5.94 -5.32
C THR A 21 16.82 5.05 -5.63
N LEU A 22 15.65 5.48 -5.15
CA LEU A 22 14.36 4.90 -5.54
C LEU A 22 13.94 5.52 -6.87
N LEU A 23 13.58 4.68 -7.84
CA LEU A 23 13.05 5.11 -9.13
C LEU A 23 11.60 4.63 -9.27
N THR A 24 10.66 5.54 -9.47
CA THR A 24 9.31 5.15 -9.89
C THR A 24 9.30 5.03 -11.42
N LEU A 25 9.04 3.83 -11.93
CA LEU A 25 9.06 3.55 -13.36
C LEU A 25 7.66 3.10 -13.78
N HIS A 26 7.05 3.84 -14.69
CA HIS A 26 5.76 3.40 -15.26
C HIS A 26 6.08 2.40 -16.37
N CYS A 27 5.52 1.21 -16.25
CA CYS A 27 5.56 0.22 -17.32
C CYS A 27 4.24 0.30 -18.05
N ASP A 28 4.29 0.41 -19.38
CA ASP A 28 3.12 0.17 -20.20
C ASP A 28 2.57 -1.24 -19.95
N ALA A 29 1.25 -1.39 -20.12
CA ALA A 29 0.60 -2.69 -20.17
C ALA A 29 1.34 -3.64 -21.13
N GLY A 30 1.35 -4.94 -20.79
CA GLY A 30 2.07 -5.95 -21.55
C GLY A 30 1.74 -5.87 -23.05
N ARG A 31 2.76 -5.70 -23.89
CA ARG A 31 2.58 -5.77 -25.36
C ARG A 31 2.57 -7.25 -25.78
N PRO A 32 1.73 -7.66 -26.74
CA PRO A 32 1.74 -9.04 -27.23
C PRO A 32 3.16 -9.47 -27.63
N GLY A 33 3.64 -10.58 -27.06
CA GLY A 33 4.97 -11.13 -27.35
C GLY A 33 6.14 -10.48 -26.60
N LYS A 34 5.91 -9.53 -25.67
CA LYS A 34 6.95 -9.00 -24.79
C LYS A 34 6.54 -9.14 -23.31
N PRO A 35 7.43 -9.68 -22.44
CA PRO A 35 7.17 -9.73 -21.00
C PRO A 35 6.94 -8.33 -20.42
N PHE A 36 6.04 -8.23 -19.45
CA PHE A 36 5.80 -6.99 -18.70
C PHE A 36 7.12 -6.47 -18.10
N GLY A 37 7.39 -5.17 -18.26
CA GLY A 37 8.59 -4.53 -17.70
C GLY A 37 9.92 -4.88 -18.38
N ALA A 38 9.96 -5.69 -19.44
CA ALA A 38 11.21 -6.05 -20.12
C ALA A 38 12.02 -4.83 -20.60
N ASN A 39 11.32 -3.81 -21.14
CA ASN A 39 11.96 -2.56 -21.58
C ASN A 39 12.67 -1.83 -20.43
N VAL A 40 12.09 -1.87 -19.22
CA VAL A 40 12.67 -1.23 -18.04
C VAL A 40 13.96 -1.93 -17.62
N VAL A 41 13.94 -3.26 -17.55
CA VAL A 41 15.13 -4.05 -17.20
C VAL A 41 16.26 -3.81 -18.20
N THR A 42 15.96 -3.82 -19.51
CA THR A 42 16.95 -3.52 -20.55
C THR A 42 17.56 -2.13 -20.35
N ARG A 43 16.73 -1.09 -20.16
CA ARG A 43 17.22 0.28 -19.95
C ARG A 43 18.05 0.43 -18.68
N LEU A 44 17.66 -0.22 -17.59
CA LEU A 44 18.45 -0.25 -16.35
C LEU A 44 19.78 -0.99 -16.56
N GLY A 45 19.79 -2.05 -17.36
CA GLY A 45 21.00 -2.78 -17.73
C GLY A 45 21.96 -1.94 -18.58
N GLU A 46 21.44 -1.29 -19.63
CA GLU A 46 22.20 -0.38 -20.50
C GLU A 46 22.79 0.81 -19.72
N ALA A 47 22.08 1.28 -18.69
CA ALA A 47 22.56 2.34 -17.80
C ALA A 47 23.49 1.84 -16.66
N GLY A 48 23.73 0.54 -16.54
CA GLY A 48 24.55 -0.05 -15.47
C GLY A 48 23.93 0.10 -14.07
N LEU A 49 22.60 0.24 -13.98
CA LEU A 49 21.87 0.50 -12.74
C LEU A 49 21.27 -0.76 -12.10
N LEU A 50 21.27 -1.90 -12.79
CA LEU A 50 20.77 -3.17 -12.23
C LEU A 50 21.48 -3.53 -10.92
N GLY A 51 20.71 -3.85 -9.89
CA GLY A 51 21.22 -4.14 -8.55
C GLY A 51 21.65 -2.92 -7.73
N HIS A 52 21.68 -1.73 -8.33
CA HIS A 52 22.04 -0.47 -7.66
C HIS A 52 20.84 0.42 -7.35
N VAL A 53 19.71 0.16 -8.00
CA VAL A 53 18.46 0.90 -7.79
C VAL A 53 17.33 -0.06 -7.42
N LEU A 54 16.41 0.46 -6.61
CA LEU A 54 15.11 -0.18 -6.42
C LEU A 54 14.07 0.62 -7.17
N TRP A 55 13.13 -0.10 -7.79
CA TRP A 55 12.08 0.54 -8.58
C TRP A 55 10.69 -0.01 -8.32
N SER A 56 9.70 0.79 -8.70
CA SER A 56 8.27 0.46 -8.55
C SER A 56 7.55 0.57 -9.88
N THR A 57 6.41 -0.11 -10.02
CA THR A 57 5.59 -0.14 -11.23
C THR A 57 4.10 -0.19 -10.91
N SER A 58 3.24 -0.01 -11.93
CA SER A 58 1.79 -0.18 -11.85
C SER A 58 1.30 -1.14 -12.93
N CYS A 59 0.31 -1.98 -12.61
CA CYS A 59 -0.30 -2.89 -13.59
C CYS A 59 -1.71 -3.34 -13.17
N ALA A 60 -2.44 -3.91 -14.13
CA ALA A 60 -3.65 -4.66 -13.82
C ALA A 60 -3.30 -6.05 -13.28
N PRO A 61 -4.17 -6.67 -12.44
CA PRO A 61 -3.91 -8.01 -11.90
C PRO A 61 -3.63 -9.07 -12.98
N ARG A 62 -4.34 -8.99 -14.11
CA ARG A 62 -4.18 -9.90 -15.26
C ARG A 62 -2.81 -9.87 -15.92
N ASP A 63 -2.03 -8.80 -15.71
CA ASP A 63 -0.69 -8.64 -16.28
C ASP A 63 0.39 -9.29 -15.40
N VAL A 64 0.02 -9.79 -14.22
CA VAL A 64 0.96 -10.40 -13.28
C VAL A 64 1.20 -11.87 -13.62
N ASP A 65 2.36 -12.12 -14.20
CA ASP A 65 2.94 -13.45 -14.33
C ASP A 65 4.02 -13.67 -13.26
N ALA A 66 3.93 -14.78 -12.52
CA ALA A 66 4.80 -15.02 -11.36
C ALA A 66 6.28 -15.22 -11.73
N ASP A 67 6.58 -15.78 -12.91
CA ASP A 67 7.95 -15.99 -13.35
C ASP A 67 8.55 -14.68 -13.85
N VAL A 68 7.79 -13.90 -14.63
CA VAL A 68 8.19 -12.56 -15.06
C VAL A 68 8.44 -11.66 -13.85
N PHE A 69 7.54 -11.61 -12.87
CA PHE A 69 7.72 -10.77 -11.69
C PHE A 69 8.85 -11.22 -10.78
N ARG A 70 9.25 -12.51 -10.81
CA ARG A 70 10.46 -12.98 -10.13
C ARG A 70 11.71 -12.34 -10.76
N ASP A 71 11.80 -12.34 -12.09
CA ASP A 71 12.92 -11.74 -12.81
C ASP A 71 12.97 -10.21 -12.61
N LEU A 72 11.80 -9.55 -12.62
CA LEU A 72 11.71 -8.11 -12.32
C LEU A 72 12.15 -7.82 -10.88
N ARG A 73 11.76 -8.65 -9.93
CA ARG A 73 12.14 -8.54 -8.51
C ARG A 73 13.64 -8.65 -8.33
N ASP A 74 14.28 -9.61 -9.00
CA ASP A 74 15.73 -9.79 -8.98
C ASP A 74 16.46 -8.64 -9.70
N SER A 75 15.77 -7.97 -10.63
CA SER A 75 16.21 -6.74 -11.30
C SER A 75 15.94 -5.46 -10.51
N GLY A 76 15.48 -5.55 -9.25
CA GLY A 76 15.29 -4.40 -8.36
C GLY A 76 13.85 -3.91 -8.18
N LEU A 77 12.84 -4.55 -8.79
CA LEU A 77 11.43 -4.24 -8.52
C LEU A 77 11.12 -4.56 -7.06
N TYR A 78 10.60 -3.59 -6.30
CA TYR A 78 10.24 -3.81 -4.89
C TYR A 78 8.80 -3.47 -4.54
N LEU A 79 8.11 -2.67 -5.36
CA LEU A 79 6.73 -2.22 -5.12
C LEU A 79 5.90 -2.28 -6.40
N VAL A 80 4.69 -2.85 -6.30
CA VAL A 80 3.73 -2.97 -7.39
C VAL A 80 2.43 -2.27 -6.97
N ARG A 81 1.97 -1.32 -7.77
CA ARG A 81 0.65 -0.68 -7.63
C ARG A 81 -0.35 -1.42 -8.51
N LEU A 82 -1.31 -2.11 -7.90
CA LEU A 82 -2.37 -2.79 -8.61
C LEU A 82 -3.53 -1.84 -8.93
N GLU A 83 -4.00 -1.90 -10.17
CA GLU A 83 -5.22 -1.24 -10.63
C GLU A 83 -6.44 -2.10 -10.24
N LEU A 84 -7.39 -1.52 -9.50
CA LEU A 84 -8.55 -2.26 -8.98
C LEU A 84 -9.84 -2.04 -9.80
N ASP A 85 -9.72 -1.39 -10.96
CA ASP A 85 -10.85 -0.98 -11.78
C ASP A 85 -11.69 -2.18 -12.24
N GLY A 86 -12.99 -2.10 -11.96
CA GLY A 86 -13.96 -3.12 -12.38
C GLY A 86 -13.80 -4.47 -11.67
N ILE A 87 -13.15 -4.53 -10.50
CA ILE A 87 -13.10 -5.73 -9.66
C ILE A 87 -14.30 -5.79 -8.69
N ALA A 88 -14.72 -4.64 -8.16
CA ALA A 88 -15.82 -4.54 -7.21
C ALA A 88 -17.11 -5.16 -7.77
N GLY A 89 -17.66 -6.16 -7.09
CA GLY A 89 -18.86 -6.88 -7.50
C GLY A 89 -18.64 -8.05 -8.47
N ASP A 90 -17.41 -8.29 -8.92
CA ASP A 90 -17.04 -9.44 -9.75
C ASP A 90 -16.25 -10.46 -8.93
N ALA A 91 -16.90 -11.56 -8.53
CA ALA A 91 -16.29 -12.60 -7.71
C ALA A 91 -15.15 -13.36 -8.43
N ALA A 92 -15.17 -13.45 -9.77
CA ALA A 92 -14.11 -14.11 -10.51
C ALA A 92 -12.84 -13.25 -10.49
N ARG A 93 -12.98 -11.95 -10.80
CA ARG A 93 -11.87 -10.99 -10.74
C ARG A 93 -11.34 -10.79 -9.32
N LEU A 94 -12.20 -10.82 -8.30
CA LEU A 94 -11.75 -10.76 -6.91
C LEU A 94 -10.88 -11.97 -6.55
N ARG A 95 -11.25 -13.18 -6.97
CA ARG A 95 -10.42 -14.38 -6.75
C ARG A 95 -9.07 -14.28 -7.47
N GLU A 96 -9.06 -13.82 -8.71
CA GLU A 96 -7.83 -13.55 -9.46
C GLU A 96 -6.93 -12.56 -8.72
N LEU A 97 -7.48 -11.43 -8.26
CA LEU A 97 -6.77 -10.43 -7.48
C LEU A 97 -6.13 -11.03 -6.22
N VAL A 98 -6.85 -11.90 -5.49
CA VAL A 98 -6.30 -12.56 -4.28
C VAL A 98 -5.09 -13.42 -4.62
N VAL A 99 -5.17 -14.21 -5.69
CA VAL A 99 -4.05 -15.04 -6.14
C VAL A 99 -2.86 -14.15 -6.51
N VAL A 100 -3.09 -13.10 -7.30
CA VAL A 100 -2.06 -12.14 -7.71
C VAL A 100 -1.38 -11.47 -6.52
N VAL A 101 -2.17 -10.93 -5.58
CA VAL A 101 -1.65 -10.30 -4.35
C VAL A 101 -0.81 -11.31 -3.56
N HIS A 102 -1.29 -12.54 -3.40
CA HIS A 102 -0.55 -13.58 -2.69
C HIS A 102 0.77 -13.92 -3.39
N SER A 103 0.77 -14.11 -4.71
CA SER A 103 1.97 -14.40 -5.51
C SER A 103 3.02 -13.29 -5.41
N LEU A 104 2.63 -12.03 -5.58
CA LEU A 104 3.56 -10.89 -5.46
C LEU A 104 4.23 -10.85 -4.08
N ARG A 105 3.47 -11.17 -3.04
CA ARG A 105 3.97 -11.16 -1.67
C ARG A 105 4.88 -12.33 -1.35
N GLN A 106 4.61 -13.51 -1.91
CA GLN A 106 5.53 -14.64 -1.83
C GLN A 106 6.89 -14.30 -2.47
N LEU A 107 6.91 -13.47 -3.51
CA LEU A 107 8.14 -12.95 -4.13
C LEU A 107 8.86 -11.88 -3.29
N GLY A 108 8.24 -11.42 -2.18
CA GLY A 108 8.76 -10.34 -1.35
C GLY A 108 8.65 -8.97 -2.02
N LEU A 109 7.61 -8.77 -2.83
CA LEU A 109 7.21 -7.46 -3.36
C LEU A 109 6.16 -6.83 -2.46
N LEU A 110 6.28 -5.51 -2.27
CA LEU A 110 5.19 -4.72 -1.70
C LEU A 110 4.10 -4.53 -2.72
N VAL A 111 2.87 -4.55 -2.24
CA VAL A 111 1.68 -4.31 -3.05
C VAL A 111 0.99 -3.08 -2.48
N THR A 112 0.67 -2.15 -3.36
CA THR A 112 -0.18 -1.00 -3.07
C THR A 112 -1.27 -0.92 -4.13
N TYR A 113 -2.25 -0.06 -3.93
CA TYR A 113 -3.38 0.11 -4.83
C TYR A 113 -3.97 1.51 -4.65
N ASP A 114 -4.85 1.89 -5.56
CA ASP A 114 -5.67 3.09 -5.43
C ASP A 114 -7.13 2.67 -5.58
N LEU A 115 -7.94 3.06 -4.61
CA LEU A 115 -9.35 2.75 -4.57
C LEU A 115 -10.09 3.97 -4.04
N ASP A 116 -11.11 4.42 -4.78
CA ASP A 116 -12.09 5.36 -4.27
C ASP A 116 -13.24 4.58 -3.66
N LEU A 117 -13.39 4.71 -2.34
CA LEU A 117 -14.40 3.97 -1.60
C LEU A 117 -15.83 4.33 -2.05
N PHE A 118 -16.03 5.54 -2.57
CA PHE A 118 -17.34 6.09 -2.92
C PHE A 118 -17.62 6.17 -4.43
N ASP A 119 -16.93 5.38 -5.26
CA ASP A 119 -17.13 5.30 -6.72
C ASP A 119 -18.48 4.69 -7.18
N GLY A 120 -19.46 4.60 -6.29
CA GLY A 120 -20.78 4.00 -6.52
C GLY A 120 -20.89 2.53 -6.10
N ARG A 121 -19.81 1.88 -5.64
CA ARG A 121 -19.79 0.47 -5.21
C ARG A 121 -19.28 0.28 -3.78
N LEU A 122 -19.75 1.11 -2.85
CA LEU A 122 -19.22 1.20 -1.48
C LEU A 122 -19.10 -0.17 -0.77
N ARG A 123 -20.15 -1.00 -0.80
CA ARG A 123 -20.13 -2.31 -0.12
C ARG A 123 -19.18 -3.28 -0.80
N GLU A 124 -19.19 -3.33 -2.12
CA GLU A 124 -18.33 -4.20 -2.91
C GLU A 124 -16.86 -3.78 -2.77
N ASN A 125 -16.56 -2.49 -2.72
CA ASN A 125 -15.23 -1.95 -2.45
C ASN A 125 -14.74 -2.34 -1.06
N LEU A 126 -15.59 -2.29 -0.04
CA LEU A 126 -15.25 -2.80 1.29
C LEU A 126 -14.91 -4.29 1.27
N VAL A 127 -15.62 -5.10 0.48
CA VAL A 127 -15.30 -6.53 0.32
C VAL A 127 -13.93 -6.70 -0.35
N VAL A 128 -13.64 -5.95 -1.41
CA VAL A 128 -12.33 -5.96 -2.09
C VAL A 128 -11.22 -5.62 -1.10
N LEU A 129 -11.36 -4.49 -0.38
CA LEU A 129 -10.39 -4.03 0.61
C LEU A 129 -10.16 -5.08 1.70
N ARG A 130 -11.22 -5.55 2.35
CA ARG A 130 -11.14 -6.57 3.41
C ARG A 130 -10.39 -7.81 2.97
N THR A 131 -10.58 -8.19 1.70
CA THR A 131 -9.99 -9.41 1.15
C THR A 131 -8.50 -9.23 0.89
N ILE A 132 -8.06 -8.13 0.27
CA ILE A 132 -6.65 -7.94 -0.09
C ILE A 132 -5.77 -7.58 1.12
N VAL A 133 -6.32 -6.97 2.16
CA VAL A 133 -5.56 -6.53 3.34
C VAL A 133 -5.64 -7.49 4.54
N ALA A 134 -6.31 -8.64 4.36
CA ALA A 134 -6.77 -9.55 5.41
C ALA A 134 -5.67 -10.11 6.33
N ASP A 135 -4.41 -10.07 5.93
CA ASP A 135 -3.30 -10.61 6.71
C ASP A 135 -2.29 -9.56 7.16
N GLY A 136 -2.60 -8.28 6.93
CA GLY A 136 -1.82 -7.17 7.48
C GLY A 136 -0.45 -6.96 6.86
N THR A 137 -0.14 -7.48 5.67
CA THR A 137 1.10 -7.04 4.98
C THR A 137 0.88 -5.86 4.03
N ILE A 138 -0.38 -5.45 3.87
CA ILE A 138 -0.78 -4.30 3.06
C ILE A 138 -1.67 -3.42 3.96
N PRO A 139 -1.30 -2.17 4.22
CA PRO A 139 -2.17 -1.23 4.93
C PRO A 139 -3.42 -0.89 4.10
N ALA A 140 -4.56 -0.81 4.76
CA ALA A 140 -5.80 -0.38 4.16
C ALA A 140 -5.75 1.14 3.88
N VAL A 141 -5.64 1.48 2.60
CA VAL A 141 -5.74 2.86 2.10
C VAL A 141 -6.91 2.97 1.14
N PHE A 142 -7.58 4.12 1.13
CA PHE A 142 -8.59 4.45 0.14
C PHE A 142 -8.80 5.96 0.12
N ARG A 143 -9.29 6.47 -1.00
CA ARG A 143 -9.80 7.84 -1.12
C ARG A 143 -11.30 7.83 -0.82
N CYS A 144 -11.80 8.98 -0.38
CA CYS A 144 -13.22 9.24 -0.30
C CYS A 144 -13.53 10.37 -1.27
N GLY A 145 -13.68 10.06 -2.56
CA GLY A 145 -13.98 11.05 -3.58
C GLY A 145 -15.39 11.62 -3.44
N PRO A 146 -15.75 12.61 -4.26
CA PRO A 146 -17.12 13.11 -4.36
C PRO A 146 -18.07 11.97 -4.74
N VAL A 147 -19.22 11.90 -4.06
CA VAL A 147 -20.21 10.85 -4.32
C VAL A 147 -21.45 11.43 -4.99
N ALA A 148 -21.80 10.90 -6.16
CA ALA A 148 -23.10 11.14 -6.77
C ALA A 148 -24.13 10.20 -6.12
N GLY A 149 -25.33 10.71 -5.82
CA GLY A 149 -26.38 9.88 -5.25
C GLY A 149 -27.24 10.62 -4.23
N PRO A 150 -28.01 9.87 -3.43
CA PRO A 150 -28.94 10.46 -2.47
C PRO A 150 -28.21 11.26 -1.39
N LEU A 151 -28.87 12.30 -0.87
CA LEU A 151 -28.30 13.22 0.13
C LEU A 151 -27.74 12.50 1.37
N TRP A 152 -28.36 11.39 1.77
CA TRP A 152 -27.89 10.60 2.91
C TRP A 152 -26.47 10.04 2.69
N LEU A 153 -26.14 9.63 1.46
CA LEU A 153 -24.84 9.05 1.14
C LEU A 153 -23.74 10.13 1.13
N GLN A 154 -24.07 11.34 0.70
CA GLN A 154 -23.19 12.49 0.78
C GLN A 154 -22.89 12.85 2.25
N ARG A 155 -23.92 12.92 3.09
CA ARG A 155 -23.75 13.16 4.54
C ARG A 155 -22.90 12.08 5.21
N PHE A 156 -23.21 10.82 4.94
CA PHE A 156 -22.41 9.70 5.47
C PHE A 156 -20.95 9.80 5.05
N ARG A 157 -20.68 10.13 3.78
CA ARG A 157 -19.33 10.32 3.26
C ARG A 157 -18.60 11.46 3.99
N ASP A 158 -19.26 12.60 4.18
CA ASP A 158 -18.66 13.76 4.85
C ASP A 158 -18.34 13.46 6.32
N ASP A 159 -19.25 12.79 7.04
CA ASP A 159 -19.00 12.34 8.42
C ASP A 159 -17.86 11.31 8.49
N LEU A 160 -17.83 10.38 7.53
CA LEU A 160 -16.81 9.33 7.48
C LEU A 160 -15.42 9.89 7.23
N VAL A 161 -15.26 10.87 6.33
CA VAL A 161 -13.96 11.46 5.97
C VAL A 161 -13.23 11.99 7.20
N GLY A 162 -13.92 12.73 8.07
CA GLY A 162 -13.33 13.24 9.30
C GLY A 162 -12.97 12.11 10.27
N ALA A 163 -13.87 11.15 10.42
CA ALA A 163 -13.71 10.02 11.33
C ALA A 163 -12.53 9.09 10.98
N VAL A 164 -12.28 8.83 9.68
CA VAL A 164 -11.22 7.89 9.25
C VAL A 164 -9.87 8.55 9.00
N ALA A 165 -9.78 9.89 9.04
CA ALA A 165 -8.56 10.62 8.68
C ALA A 165 -7.32 10.12 9.44
N GLY A 166 -7.44 9.96 10.76
CA GLY A 166 -6.33 9.46 11.60
C GLY A 166 -5.92 8.02 11.29
N TYR A 167 -6.87 7.14 10.94
CA TYR A 167 -6.55 5.78 10.48
C TYR A 167 -5.84 5.78 9.13
N LEU A 168 -6.28 6.63 8.19
CA LEU A 168 -5.65 6.72 6.87
C LEU A 168 -4.23 7.29 6.95
N GLU A 169 -3.99 8.27 7.83
CA GLU A 169 -2.64 8.75 8.13
C GLU A 169 -1.76 7.62 8.68
N LEU A 170 -2.27 6.87 9.65
CA LEU A 170 -1.56 5.73 10.23
C LEU A 170 -1.28 4.62 9.19
N SER A 171 -2.23 4.31 8.31
CA SER A 171 -2.02 3.38 7.18
C SER A 171 -0.90 3.86 6.25
N GLY A 172 -0.80 5.17 6.00
CA GLY A 172 0.32 5.76 5.24
C GLY A 172 1.65 5.53 5.95
N GLN A 173 1.74 5.81 7.25
CA GLN A 173 2.95 5.59 8.04
C GLN A 173 3.35 4.10 8.09
N LEU A 174 2.37 3.19 8.13
CA LEU A 174 2.61 1.75 8.04
C LEU A 174 3.14 1.34 6.66
N ALA A 175 2.65 1.96 5.58
CA ALA A 175 3.15 1.70 4.23
C ALA A 175 4.63 2.10 4.11
N ASP A 176 4.99 3.27 4.67
CA ASP A 176 6.37 3.73 4.74
C ASP A 176 7.25 2.76 5.57
N ALA A 177 6.76 2.29 6.72
CA ALA A 177 7.48 1.32 7.54
C ALA A 177 7.73 -0.01 6.81
N TRP A 178 6.75 -0.49 6.03
CA TRP A 178 6.93 -1.67 5.18
C TRP A 178 7.98 -1.43 4.08
N ALA A 179 7.97 -0.25 3.46
CA ALA A 179 8.97 0.16 2.48
C ALA A 179 10.38 0.20 3.09
N ASP A 180 10.55 0.81 4.26
CA ASP A 180 11.82 0.88 4.98
C ASP A 180 12.41 -0.52 5.24
N VAL A 181 11.57 -1.48 5.64
CA VAL A 181 12.01 -2.86 5.86
C VAL A 181 12.50 -3.51 4.57
N ILE A 182 11.73 -3.43 3.49
CA ILE A 182 12.09 -4.08 2.22
C ILE A 182 13.33 -3.43 1.60
N VAL A 183 13.41 -2.10 1.62
CA VAL A 183 14.57 -1.35 1.14
C VAL A 183 15.79 -1.69 1.99
N GLY A 184 15.63 -1.72 3.31
CA GLY A 184 16.66 -2.11 4.26
C GLY A 184 17.18 -3.52 4.00
N GLU A 185 16.31 -4.52 3.84
CA GLU A 185 16.71 -5.91 3.56
C GLU A 185 17.49 -6.04 2.25
N ARG A 186 17.12 -5.27 1.22
CA ARG A 186 17.73 -5.38 -0.11
C ARG A 186 19.03 -4.61 -0.24
N LEU A 187 19.14 -3.43 0.39
CA LEU A 187 20.28 -2.53 0.20
C LEU A 187 21.23 -2.49 1.40
N LEU A 188 20.74 -2.73 2.62
CA LEU A 188 21.52 -2.63 3.84
C LEU A 188 21.78 -4.02 4.41
N ARG A 189 22.97 -4.56 4.13
CA ARG A 189 23.41 -5.82 4.70
C ARG A 189 23.56 -5.71 6.22
N GLY A 190 23.01 -6.67 6.96
CA GLY A 190 23.24 -6.81 8.39
C GLY A 190 22.24 -6.10 9.31
N LEU A 191 21.05 -5.74 8.83
CA LEU A 191 19.96 -5.34 9.71
C LEU A 191 19.58 -6.47 10.67
N LYS A 192 19.48 -6.16 11.96
CA LYS A 192 19.17 -7.11 13.02
C LYS A 192 17.68 -7.06 13.35
N GLY A 193 17.12 -8.23 13.65
CA GLY A 193 15.74 -8.35 14.14
C GLY A 193 14.65 -8.10 13.09
N VAL A 194 14.99 -8.11 11.80
CA VAL A 194 14.05 -7.79 10.72
C VAL A 194 12.83 -8.71 10.72
N ALA A 195 13.02 -10.03 10.87
CA ALA A 195 11.91 -10.98 10.93
C ALA A 195 10.93 -10.68 12.08
N ALA A 196 11.45 -10.39 13.28
CA ALA A 196 10.63 -10.03 14.44
C ALA A 196 9.89 -8.69 14.21
N HIS A 197 10.56 -7.72 13.60
CA HIS A 197 9.94 -6.44 13.25
C HIS A 197 8.84 -6.60 12.20
N ARG A 198 9.04 -7.42 11.15
CA ARG A 198 8.02 -7.75 10.15
C ARG A 198 6.77 -8.37 10.77
N ILE A 199 6.95 -9.33 11.69
CA ILE A 199 5.82 -9.97 12.39
C ILE A 199 5.05 -8.93 13.22
N ALA A 200 5.75 -8.05 13.93
CA ALA A 200 5.11 -7.01 14.72
C ALA A 200 4.39 -5.97 13.83
N LEU A 201 5.02 -5.56 12.72
CA LEU A 201 4.43 -4.64 11.75
C LEU A 201 3.20 -5.24 11.09
N GLN A 202 3.25 -6.52 10.73
CA GLN A 202 2.12 -7.27 10.18
C GLN A 202 0.93 -7.31 11.15
N ARG A 203 1.19 -7.61 12.43
CA ARG A 203 0.14 -7.63 13.46
C ARG A 203 -0.49 -6.26 13.66
N LEU A 204 0.33 -5.21 13.71
CA LEU A 204 -0.17 -3.84 13.86
C LEU A 204 -0.99 -3.41 12.65
N THR A 205 -0.49 -3.67 11.45
CA THR A 205 -1.21 -3.38 10.19
C THR A 205 -2.53 -4.13 10.13
N LEU A 206 -2.55 -5.43 10.47
CA LEU A 206 -3.78 -6.23 10.53
C LEU A 206 -4.79 -5.59 11.49
N ARG A 207 -4.35 -5.19 12.67
CA ARG A 207 -5.20 -4.54 13.66
C ARG A 207 -5.78 -3.22 13.14
N VAL A 208 -4.94 -2.34 12.58
CA VAL A 208 -5.37 -1.07 11.98
C VAL A 208 -6.37 -1.30 10.86
N ASN A 209 -6.11 -2.26 9.98
CA ASN A 209 -7.01 -2.62 8.88
C ASN A 209 -8.37 -3.09 9.38
N LEU A 210 -8.40 -3.95 10.39
CA LEU A 210 -9.64 -4.44 10.98
C LEU A 210 -10.42 -3.30 11.63
N GLU A 211 -9.78 -2.51 12.49
CA GLU A 211 -10.46 -1.40 13.18
C GLU A 211 -11.00 -0.35 12.19
N LEU A 212 -10.25 0.00 11.15
CA LEU A 212 -10.69 0.91 10.10
C LEU A 212 -11.87 0.34 9.28
N LEU A 213 -11.75 -0.87 8.77
CA LEU A 213 -12.76 -1.45 7.88
C LEU A 213 -14.03 -1.86 8.63
N ASP A 214 -13.92 -2.25 9.91
CA ASP A 214 -15.06 -2.49 10.80
C ASP A 214 -15.76 -1.18 11.12
N LEU A 215 -15.04 -0.11 11.47
CA LEU A 215 -15.62 1.22 11.65
C LEU A 215 -16.44 1.64 10.43
N VAL A 216 -15.87 1.55 9.23
CA VAL A 216 -16.57 1.94 7.99
C VAL A 216 -17.79 1.06 7.74
N GLY A 217 -17.64 -0.27 7.84
CA GLY A 217 -18.71 -1.23 7.54
C GLY A 217 -19.88 -1.16 8.53
N ASP A 218 -19.59 -1.04 9.83
CA ASP A 218 -20.60 -0.93 10.87
C ASP A 218 -21.29 0.44 10.83
N SER A 219 -20.53 1.51 10.60
CA SER A 219 -21.08 2.87 10.44
C SER A 219 -22.02 2.96 9.23
N LEU A 220 -21.66 2.33 8.11
CA LEU A 220 -22.52 2.26 6.93
C LEU A 220 -23.84 1.55 7.26
N ARG A 221 -23.77 0.37 7.88
CA ARG A 221 -24.96 -0.41 8.24
C ARG A 221 -25.87 0.36 9.21
N ASP A 222 -25.28 0.98 10.21
CA ASP A 222 -26.01 1.77 11.21
C ASP A 222 -26.67 3.00 10.59
N HIS A 223 -25.95 3.70 9.70
CA HIS A 223 -26.49 4.84 8.96
C HIS A 223 -27.62 4.45 8.01
N GLU A 224 -27.55 3.29 7.35
CA GLU A 224 -28.64 2.78 6.50
C GLU A 224 -29.91 2.45 7.29
N LEU A 225 -29.77 1.95 8.51
CA LEU A 225 -30.89 1.56 9.37
C LEU A 225 -31.51 2.75 10.10
N HIS A 226 -30.68 3.69 10.58
CA HIS A 226 -31.11 4.75 11.50
C HIS A 226 -30.94 6.18 10.95
N GLY A 227 -30.36 6.33 9.75
CA GLY A 227 -30.11 7.62 9.10
C GLY A 227 -28.98 8.45 9.72
N ARG A 228 -28.27 7.89 10.70
CA ARG A 228 -27.13 8.49 11.41
C ARG A 228 -26.32 7.38 12.07
N THR A 229 -25.08 7.67 12.46
CA THR A 229 -24.30 6.73 13.27
C THR A 229 -23.47 7.46 14.33
N PRO A 230 -23.57 7.07 15.62
CA PRO A 230 -22.72 7.63 16.66
C PRO A 230 -21.30 7.04 16.62
N LEU A 231 -21.07 5.96 15.84
CA LEU A 231 -19.77 5.28 15.77
C LEU A 231 -18.67 6.17 15.17
N LEU A 232 -19.05 7.16 14.37
CA LEU A 232 -18.14 8.14 13.75
C LEU A 232 -17.79 9.32 14.67
N ALA A 233 -18.23 9.31 15.93
CA ALA A 233 -17.93 10.36 16.89
C ALA A 233 -16.43 10.40 17.23
N ALA A 234 -15.84 11.59 17.20
CA ALA A 234 -14.40 11.79 17.42
C ALA A 234 -13.95 11.29 18.80
N GLU A 235 -14.80 11.39 19.82
CA GLU A 235 -14.51 10.95 21.19
C GLU A 235 -14.36 9.42 21.30
N LEU A 236 -14.97 8.66 20.39
CA LEU A 236 -14.85 7.20 20.34
C LEU A 236 -13.63 6.75 19.53
N ILE A 237 -13.26 7.53 18.51
CA ILE A 237 -12.21 7.18 17.55
C ILE A 237 -10.83 7.64 18.02
N GLY A 238 -10.72 8.88 18.49
CA GLY A 238 -9.44 9.52 18.85
C GLY A 238 -8.57 8.64 19.75
N PRO A 239 -9.06 8.21 20.93
CA PRO A 239 -8.28 7.37 21.85
C PRO A 239 -7.78 6.04 21.24
N ARG A 240 -8.51 5.48 20.26
CA ARG A 240 -8.11 4.25 19.57
C ARG A 240 -6.97 4.52 18.58
N VAL A 241 -7.12 5.55 17.77
CA VAL A 241 -6.10 5.99 16.81
C VAL A 241 -4.81 6.40 17.54
N ASP A 242 -4.91 7.14 18.64
CA ASP A 242 -3.75 7.56 19.44
C ASP A 242 -2.97 6.34 19.96
N CYS A 243 -3.67 5.36 20.53
CA CYS A 243 -3.06 4.12 21.02
C CYS A 243 -2.35 3.31 19.93
N LEU A 244 -2.95 3.25 18.73
CA LEU A 244 -2.34 2.57 17.58
C LEU A 244 -1.13 3.35 17.03
N THR A 245 -1.21 4.68 17.04
CA THR A 245 -0.11 5.58 16.64
C THR A 245 1.09 5.43 17.58
N ASP A 246 0.85 5.45 18.88
CA ASP A 246 1.89 5.20 19.89
C ASP A 246 2.54 3.83 19.70
N SER A 247 1.73 2.81 19.38
CA SER A 247 2.22 1.45 19.09
C SER A 247 3.13 1.42 17.85
N MET A 248 2.76 2.16 16.79
CA MET A 248 3.57 2.28 15.58
C MET A 248 4.90 2.99 15.88
N LEU A 249 4.84 4.14 16.55
CA LEU A 249 6.03 4.91 16.91
C LEU A 249 6.98 4.10 17.79
N ALA A 250 6.46 3.39 18.80
CA ALA A 250 7.26 2.51 19.65
C ALA A 250 7.92 1.39 18.83
N LEU A 251 7.18 0.76 17.91
CA LEU A 251 7.69 -0.30 17.04
C LEU A 251 8.81 0.20 16.12
N ARG A 252 8.62 1.35 15.49
CA ARG A 252 9.61 2.01 14.62
C ARG A 252 10.85 2.43 15.40
N ASN A 253 10.68 3.12 16.53
CA ASN A 253 11.78 3.58 17.37
C ASN A 253 12.63 2.41 17.88
N ARG A 254 11.99 1.29 18.26
CA ARG A 254 12.69 0.07 18.63
C ARG A 254 13.53 -0.47 17.49
N PHE A 255 12.99 -0.56 16.27
CA PHE A 255 13.73 -1.06 15.11
C PHE A 255 14.94 -0.17 14.75
N LEU A 256 14.74 1.14 14.75
CA LEU A 256 15.81 2.12 14.52
C LEU A 256 16.90 2.03 15.59
N SER A 257 16.53 1.91 16.86
CA SER A 257 17.50 1.79 17.97
C SER A 257 18.41 0.57 17.85
N VAL A 258 17.86 -0.58 17.44
CA VAL A 258 18.61 -1.83 17.23
C VAL A 258 19.56 -1.73 16.04
N ASN A 259 19.20 -0.94 15.04
CA ASN A 259 19.94 -0.82 13.78
C ASN A 259 20.75 0.47 13.65
N ALA A 260 20.84 1.30 14.70
CA ALA A 260 21.48 2.61 14.65
C ALA A 260 22.92 2.60 14.10
N ALA A 261 23.69 1.53 14.36
CA ALA A 261 25.04 1.37 13.86
C ALA A 261 25.13 0.94 12.37
N SER A 262 24.07 0.31 11.86
CA SER A 262 23.97 -0.15 10.47
C SER A 262 23.33 0.91 9.55
N LEU A 263 22.66 1.91 10.15
CA LEU A 263 22.08 3.02 9.42
C LEU A 263 23.16 4.07 9.11
N PRO A 264 23.25 4.57 7.87
CA PRO A 264 24.19 5.63 7.55
C PRO A 264 23.96 6.83 8.48
N ALA A 265 25.04 7.39 9.01
CA ALA A 265 25.03 8.50 9.97
C ALA A 265 24.50 9.79 9.31
N GLY A 266 23.20 9.85 9.09
CA GLY A 266 22.56 10.92 8.34
C GLY A 266 21.05 10.85 8.45
N ARG A 267 20.51 11.62 9.40
CA ARG A 267 19.08 11.99 9.57
C ARG A 267 18.18 10.95 10.23
N ILE A 268 18.31 10.81 11.54
CA ILE A 268 17.16 10.53 12.40
C ILE A 268 16.37 11.85 12.49
N ARG A 269 15.34 12.04 11.64
CA ARG A 269 14.37 13.14 11.85
C ARG A 269 13.52 12.73 13.07
N ARG A 270 13.61 13.53 14.15
CA ARG A 270 12.69 13.48 15.29
C ARG A 270 11.32 13.97 14.88
#